data_AF-A0A1F9ULS4-F1
#
_entry.id   AF-A0A1F9ULS4-F1
#
_cell.length_a   1.000
_cell.length_b   1.000
_cell.length_c   1.000
_cell.angle_alpha   90.00
_cell.angle_beta   90.00
_cell.angle_gamma   90.00
#
_symmetry.space_group_name_H-M   'P 1'
#
loop_
_entity.id
_entity.type
_entity.pdbx_description
1 polymer ?
#
loop_
_entity_poly.entity_id
_entity_poly.type
_entity_poly.pdbx_seq_one_letter_code
_entity_poly.pdbx_strand_id
1 'polypeptide(L)'
;MPDGSVARFSHEDGGPEMTSLLVGSEGTLGILTKIWVKLTPIPAETRTILAGFSSIDAAVECVSAIIAAGILPKCLEAMDRPTVESVEVGRDLGYPKDPAILLIELDGERLACDRDAEAVERLCRQAGAASVRAAVDPAERERLWEGRRGAYAALARLAPNVLVEDGVVPRDQLPEVVRRIQLIAVKHQVKAYLLFHAGDGNIHPNIIYDERDEEQTSRVMAAGHEMLQACVELGGSLSGEHGIGLDKRDAMSSLFTPETLALFRRVKEALDPEGIANPDKILPLAGQSRTDRAFLRPPSPSLSEHARLLVEKVKEGALRGASFRVRGASTRRPEPTPEGAVELLTTGMSRVVDLDRRNYTLTVESGISLHGLHRDLESQGCRLRLPKVGGTLGGLLATRPWPGIREDLLGMRLLLSNGDVVELGGKVVKNVAGYDLSRFVLGSWGRLGVILEATFKLYAFPLDVPHSVSTQGPPEWNAWTRKVRRAFDPDGRMNPRL
;
A
#
# COMPACT_ATOMS: atom_id res chain seq x y z
N MET A 1 -9.19 16.26 -18.05
CA MET A 1 -8.19 15.33 -18.60
C MET A 1 -7.12 16.15 -19.33
N PRO A 2 -5.95 15.59 -19.67
CA PRO A 2 -4.88 16.36 -20.33
C PRO A 2 -5.32 17.03 -21.63
N ASP A 3 -6.23 16.38 -22.39
CA ASP A 3 -6.84 16.93 -23.62
C ASP A 3 -7.93 18.00 -23.37
N GLY A 4 -8.05 18.53 -22.15
CA GLY A 4 -9.06 19.53 -21.78
C GLY A 4 -10.47 18.99 -21.56
N SER A 5 -10.75 17.72 -21.89
CA SER A 5 -12.08 17.14 -21.71
C SER A 5 -12.42 16.90 -20.23
N VAL A 6 -13.71 16.92 -19.91
CA VAL A 6 -14.23 16.62 -18.58
C VAL A 6 -14.81 15.21 -18.57
N ALA A 7 -14.36 14.39 -17.62
CA ALA A 7 -14.85 13.04 -17.41
C ALA A 7 -15.25 12.84 -15.94
N ARG A 8 -16.26 12.00 -15.73
CA ARG A 8 -16.66 11.51 -14.41
C ARG A 8 -16.32 10.02 -14.34
N PHE A 9 -15.71 9.62 -13.24
CA PHE A 9 -15.39 8.22 -12.96
C PHE A 9 -15.97 7.84 -11.60
N SER A 10 -16.47 6.61 -11.51
CA SER A 10 -16.93 5.99 -10.27
C SER A 10 -16.23 4.65 -10.07
N HIS A 11 -15.97 4.31 -8.81
CA HIS A 11 -15.61 2.94 -8.45
C HIS A 11 -16.73 1.92 -8.76
N GLU A 12 -17.95 2.37 -9.03
CA GLU A 12 -19.08 1.54 -9.47
C GLU A 12 -19.13 1.35 -10.99
N ASP A 13 -18.32 2.10 -11.76
CA ASP A 13 -18.27 1.95 -13.21
C ASP A 13 -17.90 0.51 -13.56
N GLY A 14 -18.57 -0.08 -14.55
CA GLY A 14 -18.19 -1.39 -15.05
C GLY A 14 -16.78 -1.36 -15.64
N GLY A 15 -15.98 -2.39 -15.34
CA GLY A 15 -14.67 -2.58 -15.96
C GLY A 15 -13.50 -2.18 -15.05
N PRO A 16 -12.31 -1.93 -15.63
CA PRO A 16 -11.17 -1.31 -14.96
C PRO A 16 -11.51 0.01 -14.27
N GLU A 17 -10.96 0.22 -13.08
CA GLU A 17 -11.35 1.33 -12.22
C GLU A 17 -10.47 2.59 -12.41
N MET A 18 -10.92 3.52 -13.26
CA MET A 18 -10.20 4.76 -13.56
C MET A 18 -9.95 5.64 -12.32
N THR A 19 -10.83 5.61 -11.32
CA THR A 19 -10.67 6.39 -10.08
C THR A 19 -9.37 6.02 -9.36
N SER A 20 -9.02 4.73 -9.28
CA SER A 20 -7.80 4.28 -8.61
C SER A 20 -6.54 4.77 -9.32
N LEU A 21 -6.58 4.93 -10.65
CA LEU A 21 -5.46 5.46 -11.41
C LEU A 21 -5.23 6.97 -11.17
N LEU A 22 -6.30 7.74 -10.93
CA LEU A 22 -6.21 9.19 -10.71
C LEU A 22 -5.83 9.55 -9.26
N VAL A 23 -6.29 8.77 -8.28
CA VAL A 23 -5.91 8.95 -6.86
C VAL A 23 -4.43 8.64 -6.69
N GLY A 24 -3.66 9.57 -6.14
CA GLY A 24 -2.20 9.43 -6.02
C GLY A 24 -1.42 9.73 -7.30
N SER A 25 -2.07 10.10 -8.41
CA SER A 25 -1.38 10.49 -9.65
C SER A 25 -0.65 11.83 -9.55
N GLU A 26 -0.77 12.56 -8.44
CA GLU A 26 -0.21 13.89 -8.22
C GLU A 26 -0.49 14.87 -9.37
N GLY A 27 -1.63 14.71 -10.07
CA GLY A 27 -2.00 15.57 -11.20
C GLY A 27 -1.30 15.26 -12.51
N THR A 28 -0.47 14.22 -12.58
CA THR A 28 0.22 13.82 -13.82
C THR A 28 -0.74 13.16 -14.83
N LEU A 29 -1.93 12.72 -14.42
CA LEU A 29 -2.91 12.07 -15.30
C LEU A 29 -4.17 12.92 -15.53
N GLY A 30 -4.22 14.12 -14.97
CA GLY A 30 -5.34 15.05 -15.10
C GLY A 30 -5.61 15.83 -13.81
N ILE A 31 -6.57 16.75 -13.88
CA ILE A 31 -6.96 17.62 -12.77
C ILE A 31 -8.28 17.12 -12.17
N LEU A 32 -8.29 16.89 -10.85
CA LEU A 32 -9.50 16.56 -10.09
C LEU A 32 -10.23 17.85 -9.72
N THR A 33 -11.48 17.99 -10.15
CA THR A 33 -12.28 19.22 -9.93
C THR A 33 -13.41 19.03 -8.93
N LYS A 34 -13.93 17.80 -8.78
CA LYS A 34 -14.97 17.42 -7.82
C LYS A 34 -14.74 15.98 -7.37
N ILE A 35 -14.96 15.70 -6.09
CA ILE A 35 -14.75 14.38 -5.49
C ILE A 35 -15.97 14.02 -4.66
N TRP A 36 -16.49 12.81 -4.86
CA TRP A 36 -17.45 12.19 -3.96
C TRP A 36 -16.71 11.19 -3.06
N VAL A 37 -16.90 11.34 -1.74
CA VAL A 37 -16.29 10.47 -0.74
C VAL A 37 -17.36 9.70 0.02
N LYS A 38 -17.03 8.47 0.42
CA LYS A 38 -17.87 7.67 1.31
C LYS A 38 -17.72 8.22 2.73
N LEU A 39 -18.84 8.56 3.37
CA LEU A 39 -18.86 8.92 4.78
C LEU A 39 -18.97 7.66 5.63
N THR A 40 -18.31 7.68 6.79
CA THR A 40 -18.48 6.66 7.84
C THR A 40 -19.24 7.27 9.02
N PRO A 41 -20.10 6.50 9.70
CA PRO A 41 -20.74 6.96 10.94
C PRO A 41 -19.69 7.33 11.99
N ILE A 42 -20.04 8.27 12.87
CA ILE A 42 -19.27 8.52 14.10
C ILE A 42 -19.40 7.25 14.97
N PRO A 43 -18.29 6.69 15.47
CA PRO A 43 -18.33 5.47 16.28
C PRO A 43 -19.10 5.71 17.59
N ALA A 44 -19.76 4.67 18.08
CA ALA A 44 -20.53 4.74 19.33
C ALA A 44 -19.61 4.97 20.54
N GLU A 45 -18.40 4.40 20.51
CA GLU A 45 -17.39 4.53 21.54
C GLU A 45 -16.02 4.84 20.94
N THR A 46 -15.21 5.60 21.68
CA THR A 46 -13.79 5.79 21.40
C THR A 46 -12.99 5.67 22.70
N ARG A 47 -11.88 4.95 22.65
CA ARG A 47 -10.93 4.79 23.76
C ARG A 47 -9.55 5.24 23.29
N THR A 48 -8.92 6.13 24.04
CA THR A 48 -7.55 6.59 23.78
C THR A 48 -6.66 6.11 24.91
N ILE A 49 -5.62 5.34 24.58
CA ILE A 49 -4.64 4.81 25.51
C ILE A 49 -3.30 5.48 25.22
N LEU A 50 -2.64 5.95 26.28
CA LEU A 50 -1.28 6.46 26.26
C LEU A 50 -0.39 5.47 27.01
N ALA A 51 0.67 5.02 26.36
CA ALA A 51 1.66 4.12 26.96
C ALA A 51 3.08 4.70 26.80
N GLY A 52 3.86 4.70 27.88
CA GLY A 52 5.25 5.16 27.89
C GLY A 52 6.23 3.99 27.99
N PHE A 53 7.35 4.08 27.27
CA PHE A 53 8.35 3.04 27.11
C PHE A 53 9.77 3.57 27.35
N SER A 54 10.64 2.69 27.86
CA SER A 54 12.06 3.01 28.10
C SER A 54 12.88 3.21 26.83
N SER A 55 12.37 2.84 25.67
CA SER A 55 13.00 3.08 24.36
C SER A 55 11.95 3.04 23.23
N ILE A 56 12.28 3.66 22.10
CA ILE A 56 11.44 3.58 20.89
C ILE A 56 11.37 2.16 20.35
N ASP A 57 12.44 1.38 20.49
CA ASP A 57 12.49 -0.04 20.10
C ASP A 57 11.43 -0.85 20.86
N ALA A 58 11.33 -0.67 22.17
CA ALA A 58 10.30 -1.34 22.98
C ALA A 58 8.87 -0.93 22.57
N ALA A 59 8.68 0.34 22.21
CA ALA A 59 7.41 0.83 21.71
C ALA A 59 7.01 0.17 20.37
N VAL A 60 7.94 0.04 19.41
CA VAL A 60 7.62 -0.58 18.11
C VAL A 60 7.51 -2.11 18.15
N GLU A 61 8.18 -2.77 19.11
CA GLU A 61 7.92 -4.18 19.41
C GLU A 61 6.50 -4.37 19.96
N CYS A 62 6.04 -3.47 20.84
CA CYS A 62 4.65 -3.47 21.30
C CYS A 62 3.65 -3.28 20.16
N VAL A 63 3.95 -2.41 19.19
CA VAL A 63 3.13 -2.22 17.99
C VAL A 63 2.99 -3.54 17.23
N SER A 64 4.10 -4.24 16.99
CA SER A 64 4.10 -5.54 16.32
C SER A 64 3.25 -6.57 17.08
N ALA A 65 3.31 -6.58 18.42
CA ALA A 65 2.52 -7.47 19.26
C ALA A 65 1.01 -7.17 19.20
N ILE A 66 0.61 -5.90 19.19
CA ILE A 66 -0.81 -5.48 19.05
C ILE A 66 -1.38 -5.97 17.71
N ILE A 67 -0.64 -5.74 16.61
CA ILE A 67 -1.06 -6.16 15.28
C ILE A 67 -1.11 -7.69 15.17
N ALA A 68 -0.11 -8.40 15.69
CA ALA A 68 -0.06 -9.86 15.67
C ALA A 68 -1.19 -10.51 16.49
N ALA A 69 -1.69 -9.82 17.53
CA ALA A 69 -2.88 -10.22 18.28
C ALA A 69 -4.18 -10.02 17.49
N GLY A 70 -4.13 -9.47 16.28
CA GLY A 70 -5.28 -9.23 15.43
C GLY A 70 -6.08 -7.97 15.79
N ILE A 71 -5.52 -7.13 16.67
CA ILE A 71 -6.09 -5.84 17.04
C ILE A 71 -5.54 -4.82 16.05
N LEU A 72 -6.43 -4.19 15.30
CA LEU A 72 -6.09 -3.13 14.36
C LEU A 72 -6.67 -1.81 14.88
N PRO A 73 -5.93 -1.06 15.71
CA PRO A 73 -6.41 0.22 16.22
C PRO A 73 -6.73 1.17 15.08
N LYS A 74 -7.70 2.05 15.30
CA LYS A 74 -8.01 3.16 14.39
C LYS A 74 -6.78 4.04 14.18
N CYS A 75 -6.05 4.30 15.27
CA CYS A 75 -4.77 4.97 15.22
C CYS A 75 -3.79 4.32 16.19
N LEU A 76 -2.52 4.24 15.79
CA LEU A 76 -1.43 3.73 16.62
C LEU A 76 -0.18 4.51 16.26
N GLU A 77 0.08 5.56 17.03
CA GLU A 77 1.11 6.57 16.78
C GLU A 77 2.28 6.40 17.74
N ALA A 78 3.50 6.58 17.25
CA ALA A 78 4.71 6.57 18.08
C ALA A 78 5.40 7.94 18.05
N MET A 79 5.91 8.38 19.20
CA MET A 79 6.76 9.57 19.33
C MET A 79 7.96 9.28 20.21
N ASP A 80 9.15 9.74 19.81
CA ASP A 80 10.33 9.73 20.67
C ASP A 80 10.33 10.90 21.67
N ARG A 81 11.18 10.80 22.69
CA ARG A 81 11.23 11.79 23.76
C ARG A 81 11.52 13.21 23.28
N PRO A 82 12.50 13.48 22.41
CA PRO A 82 12.73 14.85 21.99
C PRO A 82 11.53 15.44 21.21
N THR A 83 10.80 14.62 20.45
CA THR A 83 9.52 15.04 19.85
C THR A 83 8.51 15.42 20.93
N VAL A 84 8.32 14.56 21.94
CA VAL A 84 7.42 14.83 23.08
C VAL A 84 7.82 16.10 23.83
N GLU A 85 9.10 16.28 24.13
CA GLU A 85 9.62 17.47 24.81
C GLU A 85 9.36 18.74 23.98
N SER A 86 9.48 18.66 22.65
CA SER A 86 9.22 19.81 21.78
C SER A 86 7.75 20.26 21.82
N VAL A 87 6.78 19.33 21.89
CA VAL A 87 5.35 19.66 21.91
C VAL A 87 4.87 20.20 23.26
N GLU A 88 5.53 19.83 24.35
CA GLU A 88 5.18 20.29 25.69
C GLU A 88 5.79 21.66 26.04
N VAL A 89 6.58 22.27 25.15
CA VAL A 89 7.11 23.62 25.35
C VAL A 89 5.96 24.63 25.41
N GLY A 90 5.77 25.21 26.59
CA GLY A 90 4.78 26.25 26.85
C GLY A 90 3.37 25.74 27.16
N ARG A 91 3.15 24.42 27.19
CA ARG A 91 1.86 23.82 27.58
C ARG A 91 2.03 22.36 28.01
N ASP A 92 1.52 22.03 29.20
CA ASP A 92 1.42 20.64 29.65
C ASP A 92 0.30 19.92 28.90
N LEU A 93 0.66 18.88 28.15
CA LEU A 93 -0.26 18.07 27.35
C LEU A 93 -0.56 16.73 28.02
N GLY A 94 0.10 16.43 29.15
CA GLY A 94 -0.07 15.21 29.92
C GLY A 94 0.71 14.01 29.38
N TYR A 95 1.78 14.23 28.60
CA TYR A 95 2.65 13.15 28.17
C TYR A 95 3.60 12.73 29.31
N PRO A 96 3.93 11.43 29.42
CA PRO A 96 4.88 10.99 30.42
C PRO A 96 6.31 11.36 30.03
N LYS A 97 7.21 11.34 31.02
CA LYS A 97 8.65 11.57 30.81
C LYS A 97 9.39 10.30 30.33
N ASP A 98 8.69 9.39 29.69
CA ASP A 98 9.30 8.18 29.13
C ASP A 98 10.12 8.51 27.85
N PRO A 99 11.19 7.76 27.54
CA PRO A 99 11.99 7.90 26.31
C PRO A 99 11.22 7.76 24.99
N ALA A 100 10.10 7.05 25.00
CA ALA A 100 9.19 6.94 23.87
C ALA A 100 7.76 6.73 24.35
N ILE A 101 6.79 7.05 23.52
CA ILE A 101 5.37 6.81 23.80
C ILE A 101 4.65 6.16 22.62
N LEU A 102 3.57 5.47 22.94
CA LEU A 102 2.52 5.11 22.00
C LEU A 102 1.23 5.84 22.36
N LEU A 103 0.60 6.48 21.37
CA LEU A 103 -0.76 7.01 21.45
C LEU A 103 -1.68 6.13 20.60
N ILE A 104 -2.60 5.43 21.25
CA ILE A 104 -3.41 4.37 20.66
C ILE A 104 -4.87 4.77 20.73
N GLU A 105 -5.59 4.74 19.61
CA GLU A 105 -7.04 4.99 19.59
C GLU A 105 -7.78 3.79 19.01
N LEU A 106 -8.77 3.33 19.78
CA LEU A 106 -9.72 2.29 19.43
C LEU A 106 -11.11 2.91 19.29
N ASP A 107 -11.89 2.43 18.35
CA ASP A 107 -13.27 2.86 18.18
C ASP A 107 -14.19 1.73 17.70
N GLY A 108 -15.49 1.93 17.85
CA GLY A 108 -16.51 0.97 17.41
C GLY A 108 -17.66 0.84 18.41
N GLU A 109 -18.22 -0.36 18.47
CA GLU A 109 -19.22 -0.71 19.49
C GLU A 109 -18.55 -0.82 20.87
N ARG A 110 -19.26 -0.37 21.92
CA ARG A 110 -18.75 -0.31 23.29
C ARG A 110 -18.08 -1.62 23.75
N LEU A 111 -18.75 -2.75 23.59
CA LEU A 111 -18.23 -4.05 24.07
C LEU A 111 -16.94 -4.48 23.33
N ALA A 112 -16.88 -4.26 22.01
CA ALA A 112 -15.68 -4.56 21.23
C ALA A 112 -14.52 -3.62 21.59
N CYS A 113 -14.83 -2.32 21.74
CA CYS A 113 -13.87 -1.28 22.11
C CYS A 113 -13.27 -1.53 23.50
N ASP A 114 -14.11 -1.86 24.50
CA ASP A 114 -13.65 -2.16 25.87
C ASP A 114 -12.78 -3.44 25.89
N ARG A 115 -13.20 -4.51 25.18
CA ARG A 115 -12.39 -5.74 25.04
C ARG A 115 -11.02 -5.46 24.43
N ASP A 116 -10.98 -4.71 23.33
CA ASP A 116 -9.74 -4.41 22.61
C ASP A 116 -8.85 -3.47 23.44
N ALA A 117 -9.44 -2.52 24.19
CA ALA A 117 -8.71 -1.64 25.10
C ALA A 117 -8.01 -2.43 26.20
N GLU A 118 -8.72 -3.33 26.87
CA GLU A 118 -8.13 -4.20 27.90
C GLU A 118 -6.99 -5.07 27.33
N ALA A 119 -7.15 -5.58 26.11
CA ALA A 119 -6.13 -6.38 25.45
C ALA A 119 -4.89 -5.56 25.10
N VAL A 120 -5.08 -4.36 24.54
CA VAL A 120 -4.00 -3.40 24.24
C VAL A 120 -3.24 -3.05 25.51
N GLU A 121 -3.93 -2.69 26.60
CA GLU A 121 -3.24 -2.34 27.84
C GLU A 121 -2.41 -3.51 28.40
N ARG A 122 -2.93 -4.74 28.33
CA ARG A 122 -2.18 -5.93 28.74
C ARG A 122 -0.93 -6.12 27.87
N LEU A 123 -1.05 -5.97 26.55
CA LEU A 123 0.07 -6.10 25.62
C LEU A 123 1.13 -5.02 25.85
N CYS A 124 0.74 -3.77 26.11
CA CYS A 124 1.67 -2.70 26.49
C CYS A 124 2.44 -3.06 27.77
N ARG A 125 1.75 -3.53 28.81
CA ARG A 125 2.41 -3.95 30.07
C ARG A 125 3.35 -5.14 29.85
N GLN A 126 2.96 -6.12 29.05
CA GLN A 126 3.80 -7.28 28.70
C GLN A 126 5.04 -6.89 27.89
N ALA A 127 4.92 -5.88 27.03
CA ALA A 127 6.03 -5.29 26.28
C ALA A 127 6.92 -4.35 27.11
N GLY A 128 6.67 -4.23 28.42
CA GLY A 128 7.51 -3.45 29.34
C GLY A 128 7.20 -1.96 29.37
N ALA A 129 5.99 -1.54 29.02
CA ALA A 129 5.57 -0.15 29.20
C ALA A 129 5.69 0.27 30.68
N ALA A 130 6.41 1.35 30.94
CA ALA A 130 6.60 1.92 32.28
C ALA A 130 5.31 2.57 32.80
N SER A 131 4.49 3.10 31.89
CA SER A 131 3.18 3.68 32.19
C SER A 131 2.18 3.26 31.11
N VAL A 132 0.94 2.94 31.51
CA VAL A 132 -0.18 2.66 30.60
C VAL A 132 -1.44 3.24 31.22
N ARG A 133 -2.11 4.16 30.52
CA ARG A 133 -3.33 4.80 31.00
C ARG A 133 -4.29 5.11 29.86
N ALA A 134 -5.58 4.94 30.10
CA ALA A 134 -6.63 5.47 29.23
C ALA A 134 -6.86 6.96 29.53
N ALA A 135 -7.26 7.74 28.52
CA ALA A 135 -7.77 9.08 28.72
C ALA A 135 -9.09 9.01 29.50
N VAL A 136 -9.23 9.83 30.55
CA VAL A 136 -10.38 9.76 31.47
C VAL A 136 -11.63 10.44 30.93
N ASP A 137 -11.46 11.39 30.01
CA ASP A 137 -12.54 12.17 29.40
C ASP A 137 -12.18 12.64 27.97
N PRO A 138 -13.17 13.12 27.19
CA PRO A 138 -12.92 13.64 25.84
C PRO A 138 -11.96 14.83 25.77
N ALA A 139 -11.85 15.64 26.83
CA ALA A 139 -10.96 16.80 26.85
C ALA A 139 -9.50 16.37 27.01
N GLU A 140 -9.21 15.36 27.83
CA GLU A 140 -7.89 14.75 27.91
C GLU A 140 -7.49 14.09 26.61
N ARG A 141 -8.40 13.30 26.02
CA ARG A 141 -8.19 12.72 24.68
C ARG A 141 -7.78 13.80 23.67
N GLU A 142 -8.52 14.91 23.63
CA GLU A 142 -8.23 15.98 22.68
C GLU A 142 -6.89 16.68 22.97
N ARG A 143 -6.52 16.89 24.24
CA ARG A 143 -5.19 17.44 24.61
C ARG A 143 -4.04 16.56 24.10
N LEU A 144 -4.15 15.24 24.29
CA LEU A 144 -3.14 14.30 23.79
C LEU A 144 -3.03 14.40 22.26
N TRP A 145 -4.17 14.32 21.58
CA TRP A 145 -4.22 14.41 20.12
C TRP A 145 -3.76 15.75 19.55
N GLU A 146 -4.02 16.85 20.26
CA GLU A 146 -3.49 18.18 19.94
C GLU A 146 -1.95 18.16 19.91
N GLY A 147 -1.32 17.54 20.91
CA GLY A 147 0.13 17.34 20.93
C GLY A 147 0.65 16.56 19.73
N ARG A 148 0.03 15.41 19.42
CA ARG A 148 0.43 14.59 18.26
C ARG A 148 0.28 15.34 16.94
N ARG A 149 -0.78 16.15 16.77
CA ARG A 149 -0.98 17.01 15.58
C ARG A 149 0.01 18.18 15.52
N GLY A 150 0.36 18.75 16.68
CA GLY A 150 1.28 19.88 16.80
C GLY A 150 2.77 19.51 16.66
N ALA A 151 3.12 18.22 16.68
CA ALA A 151 4.50 17.74 16.72
C ALA A 151 5.40 18.27 15.59
N TYR A 152 4.94 18.25 14.34
CA TYR A 152 5.73 18.82 13.24
C TYR A 152 6.00 20.32 13.43
N ALA A 153 4.97 21.09 13.80
CA ALA A 153 5.10 22.52 14.04
C ALA A 153 6.00 22.84 15.24
N ALA A 154 6.06 21.95 16.24
CA ALA A 154 6.97 22.07 17.38
C ALA A 154 8.43 21.83 16.97
N LEU A 155 8.69 20.77 16.18
CA LEU A 155 10.01 20.49 15.63
C LEU A 155 10.52 21.61 14.71
N ALA A 156 9.63 22.18 13.89
CA ALA A 156 9.95 23.31 13.01
C ALA A 156 10.31 24.62 13.75
N ARG A 157 10.19 24.68 15.09
CA ARG A 157 10.71 25.79 15.91
C ARG A 157 12.16 25.61 16.31
N LEU A 158 12.70 24.39 16.18
CA LEU A 158 14.06 24.05 16.65
C LEU A 158 15.15 24.44 15.64
N ALA A 159 14.80 24.52 14.35
CA ALA A 159 15.69 24.92 13.26
C ALA A 159 14.87 25.57 12.13
N PRO A 160 15.49 26.36 11.24
CA PRO A 160 14.76 27.01 10.14
C PRO A 160 14.20 26.01 9.11
N ASN A 161 14.77 24.81 8.99
CA ASN A 161 14.36 23.81 8.01
C ASN A 161 14.16 22.43 8.67
N VAL A 162 13.21 21.65 8.14
CA VAL A 162 12.97 20.25 8.50
C VAL A 162 12.81 19.44 7.22
N LEU A 163 13.65 18.41 7.05
CA LEU A 163 13.43 17.37 6.06
C LEU A 163 12.56 16.28 6.69
N VAL A 164 11.42 15.97 6.07
CA VAL A 164 10.51 14.90 6.52
C VAL A 164 10.61 13.75 5.54
N GLU A 165 11.22 12.65 5.98
CA GLU A 165 11.12 11.40 5.24
C GLU A 165 9.78 10.71 5.53
N ASP A 166 9.28 9.92 4.58
CA ASP A 166 7.95 9.28 4.67
C ASP A 166 8.03 7.85 4.12
N GLY A 167 8.95 7.07 4.69
CA GLY A 167 9.14 5.66 4.33
C GLY A 167 8.05 4.78 4.92
N VAL A 168 7.80 3.63 4.31
CA VAL A 168 6.90 2.60 4.87
C VAL A 168 7.60 1.26 4.88
N VAL A 169 7.41 0.49 5.95
CA VAL A 169 7.85 -0.90 6.04
C VAL A 169 6.69 -1.82 6.43
N PRO A 170 6.79 -3.12 6.17
CA PRO A 170 5.93 -4.11 6.83
C PRO A 170 6.00 -3.92 8.34
N ARG A 171 4.88 -4.08 9.05
CA ARG A 171 4.76 -3.67 10.46
C ARG A 171 5.69 -4.46 11.39
N ASP A 172 5.99 -5.70 11.03
CA ASP A 172 6.96 -6.57 11.70
C ASP A 172 8.41 -6.13 11.53
N GLN A 173 8.69 -5.22 10.58
CA GLN A 173 10.02 -4.66 10.30
C GLN A 173 10.25 -3.30 10.96
N LEU A 174 9.24 -2.72 11.63
CA LEU A 174 9.39 -1.46 12.38
C LEU A 174 10.60 -1.46 13.34
N PRO A 175 10.85 -2.52 14.14
CA PRO A 175 12.01 -2.55 15.04
C PRO A 175 13.36 -2.50 14.31
N GLU A 176 13.47 -3.11 13.13
CA GLU A 176 14.72 -3.11 12.36
C GLU A 176 14.98 -1.74 11.72
N VAL A 177 13.96 -1.17 11.06
CA VAL A 177 14.14 0.11 10.36
C VAL A 177 14.37 1.28 11.31
N VAL A 178 13.74 1.29 12.50
CA VAL A 178 13.99 2.33 13.52
C VAL A 178 15.45 2.29 13.97
N ARG A 179 16.00 1.10 14.25
CA ARG A 179 17.43 0.94 14.57
C ARG A 179 18.33 1.42 13.43
N ARG A 180 18.01 1.08 12.17
CA ARG A 180 18.77 1.57 11.01
C ARG A 180 18.72 3.09 10.91
N ILE A 181 17.54 3.72 11.06
CA ILE A 181 17.38 5.18 11.01
C ILE A 181 18.26 5.85 12.08
N GLN A 182 18.29 5.34 13.30
CA GLN A 182 19.15 5.87 14.37
C GLN A 182 20.63 5.76 14.01
N LEU A 183 21.06 4.61 13.48
CA LEU A 183 22.44 4.41 13.04
C LEU A 183 22.82 5.33 11.88
N ILE A 184 21.92 5.53 10.92
CA ILE A 184 22.09 6.46 9.79
C ILE A 184 22.20 7.90 10.30
N ALA A 185 21.36 8.30 11.26
CA ALA A 185 21.41 9.63 11.86
C ALA A 185 22.77 9.90 12.54
N VAL A 186 23.31 8.91 13.26
CA VAL A 186 24.65 8.99 13.86
C VAL A 186 25.74 9.04 12.80
N LYS A 187 25.68 8.15 11.79
CA LYS A 187 26.65 8.07 10.68
C LYS A 187 26.80 9.40 9.95
N HIS A 188 25.69 10.06 9.63
CA HIS A 188 25.67 11.34 8.93
C HIS A 188 25.73 12.57 9.84
N GLN A 189 25.78 12.36 11.16
CA GLN A 189 25.83 13.43 12.17
C GLN A 189 24.64 14.41 12.03
N VAL A 190 23.43 13.87 11.88
CA VAL A 190 22.19 14.63 11.76
C VAL A 190 21.27 14.39 12.95
N LYS A 191 20.41 15.36 13.25
CA LYS A 191 19.40 15.25 14.32
C LYS A 191 18.06 14.82 13.72
N ALA A 192 17.75 13.54 13.84
CA ALA A 192 16.48 12.97 13.40
C ALA A 192 15.55 12.71 14.60
N TYR A 193 14.31 13.16 14.48
CA TYR A 193 13.25 12.96 15.46
C TYR A 193 12.16 12.06 14.90
N LEU A 194 11.64 11.15 15.72
CA LEU A 194 10.68 10.13 15.29
C LEU A 194 9.26 10.48 15.75
N LEU A 195 8.38 10.67 14.77
CA LEU A 195 6.95 10.92 14.91
C LEU A 195 6.24 10.13 13.82
N PHE A 196 5.49 9.08 14.11
CA PHE A 196 5.00 8.26 12.99
C PHE A 196 3.80 7.36 13.23
N HIS A 197 3.17 6.97 12.11
CA HIS A 197 2.01 6.10 12.03
C HIS A 197 2.44 4.63 12.14
N ALA A 198 2.79 4.22 13.36
CA ALA A 198 3.30 2.89 13.65
C ALA A 198 2.28 1.78 13.28
N GLY A 199 0.98 2.02 13.42
CA GLY A 199 -0.08 1.08 13.02
C GLY A 199 -0.09 0.69 11.55
N ASP A 200 0.48 1.52 10.69
CA ASP A 200 0.59 1.33 9.24
C ASP A 200 2.02 1.02 8.76
N GLY A 201 2.98 0.94 9.69
CA GLY A 201 4.40 0.76 9.35
C GLY A 201 5.02 1.99 8.65
N ASN A 202 4.34 3.13 8.65
CA ASN A 202 4.78 4.35 7.97
C ASN A 202 5.53 5.25 8.94
N ILE A 203 6.80 5.52 8.65
CA ILE A 203 7.78 6.16 9.52
C ILE A 203 8.13 7.54 8.98
N HIS A 204 8.20 8.53 9.88
CA HIS A 204 8.61 9.88 9.56
C HIS A 204 9.81 10.32 10.41
N PRO A 205 11.04 10.02 9.98
CA PRO A 205 12.22 10.73 10.46
C PRO A 205 12.13 12.21 10.09
N ASN A 206 12.12 13.08 11.09
CA ASN A 206 12.11 14.52 10.94
C ASN A 206 13.51 15.05 11.23
N ILE A 207 14.26 15.42 10.19
CA ILE A 207 15.65 15.87 10.30
C ILE A 207 15.69 17.40 10.29
N ILE A 208 16.04 18.01 11.42
CA ILE A 208 16.13 19.47 11.53
C ILE A 208 17.51 19.97 11.05
N TYR A 209 17.54 21.08 10.33
CA TYR A 209 18.78 21.65 9.78
C TYR A 209 18.65 23.14 9.42
N ASP A 210 19.78 23.74 9.05
CA ASP A 210 19.87 25.08 8.46
C ASP A 210 20.32 24.96 7.00
N GLU A 211 19.43 25.26 6.05
CA GLU A 211 19.74 25.11 4.62
C GLU A 211 20.84 26.07 4.14
N ARG A 212 21.16 27.10 4.94
CA ARG A 212 22.27 28.03 4.67
C ARG A 212 23.64 27.38 4.89
N ASP A 213 23.70 26.27 5.61
CA ASP A 213 24.88 25.43 5.75
C ASP A 213 24.85 24.33 4.67
N GLU A 214 25.63 24.52 3.61
CA GLU A 214 25.69 23.59 2.47
C GLU A 214 26.21 22.20 2.86
N GLU A 215 27.11 22.12 3.84
CA GLU A 215 27.66 20.84 4.30
C GLU A 215 26.61 20.09 5.12
N GLN A 216 25.94 20.77 6.04
CA GLN A 216 24.82 20.20 6.78
C GLN A 216 23.71 19.74 5.84
N THR A 217 23.34 20.57 4.87
CA THR A 217 22.33 20.23 3.86
C THR A 217 22.72 18.97 3.10
N SER A 218 23.98 18.85 2.67
CA SER A 218 24.48 17.66 1.98
C SER A 218 24.38 16.40 2.84
N ARG A 219 24.75 16.47 4.13
CA ARG A 219 24.61 15.34 5.08
C ARG A 219 23.15 14.97 5.32
N VAL A 220 22.26 15.95 5.43
CA VAL A 220 20.81 15.75 5.64
C VAL A 220 20.18 15.05 4.45
N MET A 221 20.45 15.52 3.23
CA MET A 221 19.93 14.89 2.01
C MET A 221 20.47 13.47 1.82
N ALA A 222 21.76 13.23 2.14
CA ALA A 222 22.34 11.89 2.10
C ALA A 222 21.70 10.95 3.15
N ALA A 223 21.50 11.44 4.38
CA ALA A 223 20.85 10.69 5.45
C ALA A 223 19.40 10.32 5.09
N GLY A 224 18.62 11.29 4.61
CA GLY A 224 17.23 11.07 4.19
C GLY A 224 17.11 10.01 3.09
N HIS A 225 17.98 10.12 2.06
CA HIS A 225 18.05 9.11 1.00
C HIS A 225 18.38 7.71 1.53
N GLU A 226 19.37 7.58 2.41
CA GLU A 226 19.75 6.28 2.99
C GLU A 226 18.65 5.70 3.90
N MET A 227 17.90 6.55 4.61
CA MET A 227 16.74 6.13 5.42
C MET A 227 15.61 5.56 4.55
N LEU A 228 15.29 6.21 3.42
CA LEU A 228 14.32 5.68 2.46
C LEU A 228 14.78 4.37 1.82
N GLN A 229 16.07 4.26 1.47
CA GLN A 229 16.65 3.03 0.94
C GLN A 229 16.52 1.87 1.95
N ALA A 230 16.80 2.12 3.23
CA ALA A 230 16.61 1.13 4.29
C ALA A 230 15.15 0.64 4.38
N CYS A 231 14.16 1.51 4.14
CA CYS A 231 12.76 1.09 4.09
C CYS A 231 12.51 0.15 2.90
N VAL A 232 13.01 0.48 1.71
CA VAL A 232 12.86 -0.35 0.50
C VAL A 232 13.52 -1.71 0.66
N GLU A 233 14.73 -1.76 1.23
CA GLU A 233 15.48 -2.99 1.52
C GLU A 233 14.73 -3.95 2.46
N LEU A 234 13.85 -3.43 3.32
CA LEU A 234 13.04 -4.22 4.25
C LEU A 234 11.68 -4.62 3.65
N GLY A 235 11.53 -4.53 2.32
CA GLY A 235 10.28 -4.85 1.63
C GLY A 235 9.23 -3.74 1.70
N GLY A 236 9.68 -2.53 1.98
CA GLY A 236 8.88 -1.33 2.16
C GLY A 236 8.60 -0.54 0.88
N SER A 237 8.22 0.73 1.06
CA SER A 237 7.99 1.72 0.01
C SER A 237 8.66 3.06 0.33
N LEU A 238 8.88 3.87 -0.69
CA LEU A 238 9.48 5.21 -0.61
C LEU A 238 8.53 6.26 -0.02
N SER A 239 7.22 6.00 -0.07
CA SER A 239 6.20 6.98 0.30
C SER A 239 4.94 6.31 0.82
N GLY A 240 4.51 6.72 2.02
CA GLY A 240 3.26 6.31 2.63
C GLY A 240 2.13 7.27 2.33
N GLU A 241 2.36 8.57 2.39
CA GLU A 241 1.32 9.60 2.21
C GLU A 241 1.73 10.83 1.41
N HIS A 242 3.02 11.20 1.40
CA HIS A 242 3.45 12.47 0.81
C HIS A 242 3.55 12.45 -0.72
N GLY A 243 3.50 11.26 -1.32
CA GLY A 243 3.75 11.07 -2.75
C GLY A 243 5.23 10.97 -3.08
N ILE A 244 5.54 10.97 -4.37
CA ILE A 244 6.88 10.89 -4.93
C ILE A 244 7.37 12.26 -5.39
N GLY A 245 6.52 13.03 -6.07
CA GLY A 245 6.84 14.38 -6.52
C GLY A 245 8.09 14.43 -7.40
N LEU A 246 8.89 15.48 -7.19
CA LEU A 246 10.24 15.62 -7.74
C LEU A 246 11.27 14.95 -6.82
N ASP A 247 11.10 15.12 -5.51
CA ASP A 247 12.10 14.80 -4.49
C ASP A 247 12.47 13.32 -4.46
N LYS A 248 11.48 12.42 -4.57
CA LYS A 248 11.70 10.96 -4.47
C LYS A 248 11.72 10.27 -5.84
N ARG A 249 11.49 11.01 -6.92
CA ARG A 249 11.37 10.48 -8.29
C ARG A 249 12.56 9.62 -8.68
N ASP A 250 13.77 10.09 -8.40
CA ASP A 250 15.00 9.42 -8.79
C ASP A 250 15.27 8.16 -7.95
N ALA A 251 14.55 7.96 -6.85
CA ALA A 251 14.62 6.74 -6.04
C ALA A 251 13.66 5.66 -6.53
N MET A 252 12.72 5.95 -7.44
CA MET A 252 11.74 4.96 -7.91
C MET A 252 12.36 3.71 -8.55
N SER A 253 13.58 3.81 -9.10
CA SER A 253 14.32 2.66 -9.64
C SER A 253 14.85 1.70 -8.57
N SER A 254 14.95 2.12 -7.30
CA SER A 254 15.28 1.21 -6.21
C SER A 254 14.07 0.36 -5.78
N LEU A 255 12.85 0.86 -6.02
CA LEU A 255 11.60 0.23 -5.59
C LEU A 255 10.94 -0.62 -6.68
N PHE A 256 10.97 -0.17 -7.93
CA PHE A 256 10.26 -0.80 -9.05
C PHE A 256 11.21 -1.37 -10.09
N THR A 257 10.83 -2.51 -10.67
CA THR A 257 11.57 -3.12 -11.77
C THR A 257 11.49 -2.26 -13.03
N PRO A 258 12.44 -2.40 -13.98
CA PRO A 258 12.40 -1.71 -15.26
C PRO A 258 11.08 -1.92 -16.02
N GLU A 259 10.51 -3.13 -15.99
CA GLU A 259 9.26 -3.49 -16.66
C GLU A 259 8.07 -2.76 -16.04
N THR A 260 8.05 -2.65 -14.70
CA THR A 260 7.00 -1.94 -13.97
C THR A 260 7.06 -0.44 -14.24
N LEU A 261 8.25 0.16 -14.22
CA LEU A 261 8.45 1.57 -14.58
C LEU A 261 8.09 1.83 -16.05
N ALA A 262 8.40 0.91 -16.96
CA ALA A 262 7.99 1.00 -18.36
C ALA A 262 6.47 0.98 -18.51
N LEU A 263 5.76 0.14 -17.75
CA LEU A 263 4.30 0.15 -17.74
C LEU A 263 3.74 1.49 -17.23
N PHE A 264 4.29 2.05 -16.14
CA PHE A 264 3.86 3.37 -15.67
C PHE A 264 4.05 4.47 -16.73
N ARG A 265 5.19 4.47 -17.45
CA ARG A 265 5.43 5.41 -18.56
C ARG A 265 4.40 5.25 -19.68
N ARG A 266 4.14 4.02 -20.13
CA ARG A 266 3.12 3.77 -21.17
C ARG A 266 1.73 4.23 -20.74
N VAL A 267 1.37 4.07 -19.46
CA VAL A 267 0.09 4.55 -18.93
C VAL A 267 0.02 6.08 -18.94
N LYS A 268 1.09 6.75 -18.52
CA LYS A 268 1.23 8.21 -18.60
C LYS A 268 1.10 8.69 -20.05
N GLU A 269 1.84 8.12 -20.98
CA GLU A 269 1.80 8.44 -22.42
C GLU A 269 0.42 8.19 -23.04
N ALA A 270 -0.28 7.14 -22.62
CA ALA A 270 -1.62 6.84 -23.12
C ALA A 270 -2.68 7.88 -22.71
N LEU A 271 -2.50 8.53 -21.55
CA LEU A 271 -3.43 9.53 -21.03
C LEU A 271 -2.99 10.97 -21.33
N ASP A 272 -1.69 11.20 -21.41
CA ASP A 272 -1.04 12.49 -21.65
C ASP A 272 0.10 12.35 -22.68
N PRO A 273 -0.22 12.17 -23.97
CA PRO A 273 0.78 11.94 -25.02
C PRO A 273 1.69 13.15 -25.27
N GLU A 274 1.25 14.36 -24.92
CA GLU A 274 2.03 15.59 -25.08
C GLU A 274 2.88 15.90 -23.84
N GLY A 275 2.73 15.13 -22.74
CA GLY A 275 3.50 15.32 -21.52
C GLY A 275 3.22 16.63 -20.78
N ILE A 276 2.03 17.22 -20.98
CA ILE A 276 1.68 18.56 -20.45
C ILE A 276 1.15 18.52 -19.01
N ALA A 277 0.63 17.37 -18.55
CA ALA A 277 0.05 17.24 -17.22
C ALA A 277 1.15 17.02 -16.17
N ASN A 278 1.47 18.10 -15.44
CA ASN A 278 2.43 18.13 -14.33
C ASN A 278 3.74 17.38 -14.64
N PRO A 279 4.51 17.86 -15.66
CA PRO A 279 5.69 17.16 -16.16
C PRO A 279 6.74 16.95 -15.07
N ASP A 280 7.64 16.00 -15.34
CA ASP A 280 8.81 15.69 -14.53
C ASP A 280 8.53 15.11 -13.13
N LYS A 281 7.29 14.81 -12.75
CA LYS A 281 6.98 14.20 -11.45
C LYS A 281 6.74 12.69 -11.54
N ILE A 282 6.90 12.02 -10.39
CA ILE A 282 6.68 10.58 -10.16
C ILE A 282 7.65 9.66 -10.91
N LEU A 283 7.82 9.81 -12.22
CA LEU A 283 8.56 8.87 -13.06
C LEU A 283 9.99 9.35 -13.32
N PRO A 284 11.02 8.49 -13.17
CA PRO A 284 12.40 8.85 -13.49
C PRO A 284 12.56 9.39 -14.92
N LEU A 285 13.31 10.48 -15.08
CA LEU A 285 13.63 11.06 -16.39
C LEU A 285 14.56 10.15 -17.21
N ALA A 286 14.47 10.28 -18.53
CA ALA A 286 15.37 9.59 -19.45
C ALA A 286 16.84 9.97 -19.14
N GLY A 287 17.72 8.97 -19.04
CA GLY A 287 19.13 9.17 -18.66
C GLY A 287 19.41 9.34 -17.16
N GLN A 288 18.38 9.61 -16.34
CA GLN A 288 18.49 9.64 -14.86
C GLN A 288 18.18 8.30 -14.19
N SER A 289 17.75 7.30 -14.99
CA SER A 289 17.94 5.90 -14.65
C SER A 289 19.44 5.57 -14.69
N ARG A 290 20.21 6.18 -13.78
CA ARG A 290 21.59 5.77 -13.54
C ARG A 290 21.54 4.29 -13.20
N THR A 291 22.18 3.49 -14.04
CA THR A 291 22.44 2.06 -13.87
C THR A 291 23.13 1.71 -12.55
N ASP A 292 23.54 2.73 -11.79
CA ASP A 292 24.27 2.61 -10.53
C ASP A 292 23.35 2.54 -9.29
N ARG A 293 22.05 2.86 -9.41
CA ARG A 293 21.09 2.66 -8.32
C ARG A 293 20.49 1.27 -8.43
N ALA A 294 21.05 0.33 -7.66
CA ALA A 294 20.57 -1.04 -7.60
C ALA A 294 19.08 -1.09 -7.23
N PHE A 295 18.33 -1.99 -7.85
CA PHE A 295 17.03 -2.40 -7.33
C PHE A 295 17.24 -2.98 -5.93
N LEU A 296 16.67 -2.34 -4.92
CA LEU A 296 16.92 -2.65 -3.50
C LEU A 296 15.82 -3.49 -2.87
N ARG A 297 14.61 -3.44 -3.45
CA ARG A 297 13.47 -4.17 -2.91
C ARG A 297 13.80 -5.67 -2.88
N PRO A 298 13.57 -6.38 -1.76
CA PRO A 298 13.74 -7.82 -1.68
C PRO A 298 13.00 -8.51 -2.83
N PRO A 299 13.62 -9.52 -3.46
CA PRO A 299 12.99 -10.23 -4.55
C PRO A 299 11.71 -10.90 -4.04
N SER A 300 10.66 -10.72 -4.83
CA SER A 300 9.41 -11.46 -4.71
C SER A 300 9.64 -12.98 -4.67
N PRO A 301 8.83 -13.77 -3.94
CA PRO A 301 8.91 -15.22 -3.98
C PRO A 301 8.85 -15.78 -5.40
N SER A 302 9.63 -16.84 -5.66
CA SER A 302 9.69 -17.45 -6.98
C SER A 302 8.31 -17.94 -7.43
N LEU A 303 7.98 -17.67 -8.69
CA LEU A 303 6.77 -18.17 -9.34
C LEU A 303 6.66 -19.71 -9.23
N SER A 304 5.44 -20.22 -9.07
CA SER A 304 5.19 -21.66 -9.19
C SER A 304 5.55 -22.18 -10.58
N GLU A 305 5.67 -23.50 -10.70
CA GLU A 305 5.87 -24.15 -12.00
C GLU A 305 4.79 -23.74 -13.00
N HIS A 306 3.52 -23.75 -12.60
CA HIS A 306 2.41 -23.38 -13.47
C HIS A 306 2.48 -21.91 -13.91
N ALA A 307 2.80 -20.99 -13.00
CA ALA A 307 2.99 -19.59 -13.32
C ALA A 307 4.16 -19.38 -14.31
N ARG A 308 5.29 -20.07 -14.12
CA ARG A 308 6.42 -20.03 -15.08
C ARG A 308 6.04 -20.55 -16.45
N LEU A 309 5.28 -21.64 -16.53
CA LEU A 309 4.77 -22.17 -17.80
C LEU A 309 3.85 -21.17 -18.51
N LEU A 310 3.02 -20.41 -17.78
CA LEU A 310 2.21 -19.34 -18.37
C LEU A 310 3.07 -18.21 -18.92
N VAL A 311 4.11 -17.78 -18.19
CA VAL A 311 5.05 -16.75 -18.66
C VAL A 311 5.71 -17.18 -19.97
N GLU A 312 6.26 -18.40 -20.03
CA GLU A 312 6.92 -18.91 -21.24
C GLU A 312 5.95 -19.05 -22.41
N LYS A 313 4.72 -19.55 -22.18
CA LYS A 313 3.66 -19.60 -23.20
C LYS A 313 3.32 -18.22 -23.76
N VAL A 314 3.24 -17.20 -22.91
CA VAL A 314 2.94 -15.83 -23.37
C VAL A 314 4.12 -15.25 -24.14
N LYS A 315 5.36 -15.44 -23.69
CA LYS A 315 6.56 -15.00 -24.45
C LYS A 315 6.62 -15.63 -25.83
N GLU A 316 6.49 -16.96 -25.90
CA GLU A 316 6.51 -17.68 -27.19
C GLU A 316 5.35 -17.26 -28.10
N GLY A 317 4.15 -17.13 -27.55
CA GLY A 317 2.98 -16.68 -28.30
C GLY A 317 3.15 -15.24 -28.78
N ALA A 318 3.75 -14.37 -27.96
CA ALA A 318 3.95 -12.98 -28.30
C ALA A 318 4.92 -12.81 -29.48
N LEU A 319 5.97 -13.62 -29.56
CA LEU A 319 6.88 -13.66 -30.71
C LEU A 319 6.18 -14.07 -32.01
N ARG A 320 5.10 -14.85 -31.91
CA ARG A 320 4.30 -15.33 -33.06
C ARG A 320 3.08 -14.45 -33.36
N GLY A 321 2.88 -13.35 -32.64
CA GLY A 321 1.68 -12.51 -32.77
C GLY A 321 0.39 -13.21 -32.33
N ALA A 322 0.48 -14.22 -31.46
CA ALA A 322 -0.69 -14.96 -31.00
C ALA A 322 -1.60 -14.09 -30.12
N SER A 323 -2.90 -14.35 -30.23
CA SER A 323 -3.88 -13.87 -29.25
C SER A 323 -4.02 -14.88 -28.10
N PHE A 324 -4.46 -14.41 -26.94
CA PHE A 324 -4.57 -15.20 -25.72
C PHE A 324 -5.99 -15.20 -25.17
N ARG A 325 -6.40 -16.32 -24.58
CA ARG A 325 -7.63 -16.45 -23.80
C ARG A 325 -7.31 -16.84 -22.36
N VAL A 326 -7.44 -15.90 -21.44
CA VAL A 326 -7.27 -16.11 -20.00
C VAL A 326 -8.50 -16.78 -19.42
N ARG A 327 -8.34 -17.93 -18.76
CA ARG A 327 -9.44 -18.68 -18.12
C ARG A 327 -9.06 -19.16 -16.73
N GLY A 328 -9.91 -18.86 -15.76
CA GLY A 328 -9.94 -19.54 -14.46
C GLY A 328 -10.90 -20.73 -14.48
N ALA A 329 -11.65 -20.94 -13.39
CA ALA A 329 -12.65 -22.01 -13.28
C ALA A 329 -13.93 -21.82 -14.14
N SER A 330 -13.98 -20.83 -15.04
CA SER A 330 -15.13 -20.56 -15.92
C SER A 330 -16.49 -20.39 -15.23
N THR A 331 -16.51 -20.00 -13.95
CA THR A 331 -17.75 -19.89 -13.15
C THR A 331 -18.57 -18.63 -13.41
N ARG A 332 -18.08 -17.67 -14.22
CA ARG A 332 -18.72 -16.36 -14.42
C ARG A 332 -18.85 -15.96 -15.89
N ARG A 333 -19.64 -16.75 -16.63
CA ARG A 333 -19.89 -16.68 -18.08
C ARG A 333 -18.62 -16.79 -18.93
N PRO A 334 -18.19 -18.01 -19.26
CA PRO A 334 -17.09 -18.20 -20.20
C PRO A 334 -17.57 -17.85 -21.63
N GLU A 335 -16.88 -16.92 -22.26
CA GLU A 335 -16.93 -16.84 -23.72
C GLU A 335 -16.06 -17.95 -24.32
N PRO A 336 -16.42 -18.48 -25.49
CA PRO A 336 -15.60 -19.46 -26.19
C PRO A 336 -14.22 -18.85 -26.51
N THR A 337 -13.19 -19.68 -26.42
CA THR A 337 -11.86 -19.32 -26.89
C THR A 337 -11.93 -19.03 -28.39
N PRO A 338 -11.56 -17.82 -28.86
CA PRO A 338 -11.54 -17.51 -30.28
C PRO A 338 -10.64 -18.48 -31.03
N GLU A 339 -11.01 -18.80 -32.26
CA GLU A 339 -10.19 -19.65 -33.13
C GLU A 339 -8.77 -19.09 -33.26
N GLY A 340 -7.77 -19.94 -33.05
CA GLY A 340 -6.36 -19.56 -33.08
C GLY A 340 -5.82 -18.85 -31.82
N ALA A 341 -6.65 -18.57 -30.81
CA ALA A 341 -6.17 -18.01 -29.55
C ALA A 341 -5.56 -19.09 -28.63
N VAL A 342 -4.44 -18.78 -28.01
CA VAL A 342 -3.75 -19.63 -27.03
C VAL A 342 -4.46 -19.53 -25.68
N GLU A 343 -4.91 -20.67 -25.15
CA GLU A 343 -5.57 -20.71 -23.85
C GLU A 343 -4.56 -20.65 -22.69
N LEU A 344 -4.81 -19.75 -21.74
CA LEU A 344 -4.03 -19.53 -20.53
C LEU A 344 -4.89 -19.90 -19.31
N LEU A 345 -4.79 -21.16 -18.88
CA LEU A 345 -5.49 -21.68 -17.72
C LEU A 345 -4.79 -21.28 -16.42
N THR A 346 -5.48 -20.57 -15.53
CA THR A 346 -4.91 -20.11 -14.25
C THR A 346 -5.17 -21.04 -13.07
N THR A 347 -6.06 -22.03 -13.21
CA THR A 347 -6.47 -22.93 -12.10
C THR A 347 -5.35 -23.79 -11.53
N GLY A 348 -4.23 -23.95 -12.24
CA GLY A 348 -3.03 -24.61 -11.72
C GLY A 348 -2.22 -23.76 -10.73
N MET A 349 -2.46 -22.45 -10.66
CA MET A 349 -1.83 -21.54 -9.71
C MET A 349 -2.68 -21.45 -8.42
N SER A 350 -2.54 -22.39 -7.49
CA SER A 350 -3.41 -22.52 -6.32
C SER A 350 -2.70 -22.39 -4.96
N ARG A 351 -1.46 -21.87 -4.96
CA ARG A 351 -0.63 -21.76 -3.76
C ARG A 351 -0.96 -20.53 -2.90
N VAL A 352 -0.97 -20.72 -1.57
CA VAL A 352 -0.75 -19.62 -0.61
C VAL A 352 0.74 -19.32 -0.59
N VAL A 353 1.13 -18.17 -1.14
CA VAL A 353 2.54 -17.80 -1.33
C VAL A 353 3.15 -17.30 -0.02
N ASP A 354 2.41 -16.47 0.71
CA ASP A 354 2.82 -15.92 2.00
C ASP A 354 1.58 -15.66 2.88
N LEU A 355 1.63 -16.07 4.15
CA LEU A 355 0.64 -15.78 5.18
C LEU A 355 1.37 -15.13 6.37
N ASP A 356 1.48 -13.81 6.32
CA ASP A 356 2.22 -13.01 7.29
C ASP A 356 1.27 -12.58 8.41
N ARG A 357 1.28 -13.32 9.52
CA ARG A 357 0.43 -13.04 10.69
C ARG A 357 0.96 -11.90 11.56
N ARG A 358 2.22 -11.48 11.36
CA ARG A 358 2.82 -10.36 12.10
C ARG A 358 2.51 -9.04 11.42
N ASN A 359 2.50 -9.03 10.08
CA ASN A 359 2.06 -7.90 9.27
C ASN A 359 0.56 -7.96 8.91
N TYR A 360 -0.14 -9.05 9.25
CA TYR A 360 -1.55 -9.27 8.94
C TYR A 360 -1.88 -9.12 7.44
N THR A 361 -1.06 -9.78 6.61
CA THR A 361 -1.19 -9.77 5.14
C THR A 361 -1.11 -11.17 4.55
N LEU A 362 -1.66 -11.34 3.35
CA LEU A 362 -1.69 -12.60 2.61
C LEU A 362 -1.30 -12.36 1.16
N THR A 363 -0.36 -13.12 0.62
CA THR A 363 -0.12 -13.24 -0.82
C THR A 363 -0.53 -14.62 -1.31
N VAL A 364 -1.36 -14.66 -2.36
CA VAL A 364 -1.96 -15.90 -2.90
C VAL A 364 -1.97 -15.88 -4.42
N GLU A 365 -1.85 -17.06 -5.01
CA GLU A 365 -1.99 -17.25 -6.45
C GLU A 365 -3.45 -17.12 -6.91
N SER A 366 -3.65 -16.62 -8.13
CA SER A 366 -4.97 -16.26 -8.63
C SER A 366 -5.88 -17.46 -8.96
N GLY A 367 -5.33 -18.64 -9.18
CA GLY A 367 -6.12 -19.86 -9.43
C GLY A 367 -6.72 -20.50 -8.18
N ILE A 368 -6.37 -20.03 -6.99
CA ILE A 368 -6.86 -20.60 -5.73
C ILE A 368 -8.39 -20.51 -5.61
N SER A 369 -9.00 -21.56 -5.07
CA SER A 369 -10.44 -21.60 -4.79
C SER A 369 -10.79 -20.63 -3.69
N LEU A 370 -11.81 -19.79 -3.90
CA LEU A 370 -12.27 -18.83 -2.88
C LEU A 370 -12.82 -19.55 -1.63
N HIS A 371 -13.63 -20.60 -1.81
CA HIS A 371 -14.15 -21.38 -0.68
C HIS A 371 -13.03 -22.08 0.10
N GLY A 372 -12.06 -22.67 -0.62
CA GLY A 372 -10.88 -23.28 0.00
C GLY A 372 -10.10 -22.25 0.80
N LEU A 373 -9.81 -21.09 0.20
CA LEU A 373 -9.06 -20.02 0.84
C LEU A 373 -9.75 -19.49 2.09
N HIS A 374 -11.06 -19.21 2.06
CA HIS A 374 -11.79 -18.77 3.25
C HIS A 374 -11.72 -19.81 4.38
N ARG A 375 -11.98 -21.08 4.06
CA ARG A 375 -11.93 -22.17 5.05
C ARG A 375 -10.53 -22.30 5.67
N ASP A 376 -9.49 -22.26 4.85
CA ASP A 376 -8.11 -22.48 5.28
C ASP A 376 -7.56 -21.29 6.08
N LEU A 377 -8.06 -20.07 5.84
CA LEU A 377 -7.73 -18.90 6.68
C LEU A 377 -8.52 -18.91 7.99
N GLU A 378 -9.81 -19.24 7.94
CA GLU A 378 -10.67 -19.29 9.12
C GLU A 378 -10.18 -20.33 10.14
N SER A 379 -9.68 -21.49 9.68
CA SER A 379 -9.06 -22.50 10.54
C SER A 379 -7.77 -22.02 11.22
N GLN A 380 -7.16 -20.96 10.70
CA GLN A 380 -5.96 -20.32 11.24
C GLN A 380 -6.27 -19.02 12.02
N GLY A 381 -7.55 -18.67 12.17
CA GLY A 381 -7.99 -17.47 12.90
C GLY A 381 -7.87 -16.16 12.09
N CYS A 382 -7.65 -16.24 10.78
CA CYS A 382 -7.58 -15.09 9.89
C CYS A 382 -8.77 -15.07 8.92
N ARG A 383 -9.14 -13.89 8.44
CA ARG A 383 -10.24 -13.71 7.48
C ARG A 383 -9.84 -12.70 6.41
N LEU A 384 -10.46 -12.85 5.23
CA LEU A 384 -10.39 -11.91 4.11
C LEU A 384 -11.74 -11.24 3.93
N ARG A 385 -11.72 -9.96 3.57
CA ARG A 385 -12.91 -9.24 3.13
C ARG A 385 -13.14 -9.47 1.63
N LEU A 386 -13.45 -10.71 1.27
CA LEU A 386 -13.85 -11.08 -0.09
C LEU A 386 -15.19 -11.82 -0.05
N PRO A 387 -16.01 -11.74 -1.11
CA PRO A 387 -17.27 -12.48 -1.17
C PRO A 387 -17.04 -13.99 -1.06
N LYS A 388 -17.85 -14.64 -0.22
CA LYS A 388 -17.84 -16.10 -0.01
C LYS A 388 -18.63 -16.80 -1.11
N VAL A 389 -18.03 -16.88 -2.29
CA VAL A 389 -18.65 -17.41 -3.51
C VAL A 389 -17.75 -18.44 -4.20
N GLY A 390 -18.34 -19.26 -5.08
CA GLY A 390 -17.58 -20.20 -5.90
C GLY A 390 -16.67 -19.53 -6.93
N GLY A 391 -15.75 -20.32 -7.49
CA GLY A 391 -14.76 -19.87 -8.47
C GLY A 391 -13.37 -19.64 -7.88
N THR A 392 -12.54 -18.94 -8.66
CA THR A 392 -11.15 -18.63 -8.29
C THR A 392 -11.00 -17.17 -7.91
N LEU A 393 -9.95 -16.86 -7.14
CA LEU A 393 -9.57 -15.49 -6.81
C LEU A 393 -9.40 -14.63 -8.07
N GLY A 394 -8.67 -15.12 -9.07
CA GLY A 394 -8.43 -14.43 -10.34
C GLY A 394 -9.72 -14.13 -11.08
N GLY A 395 -10.69 -15.05 -11.08
CA GLY A 395 -12.02 -14.80 -11.61
C GLY A 395 -12.76 -13.69 -10.85
N LEU A 396 -12.59 -13.58 -9.53
CA LEU A 396 -13.14 -12.50 -8.71
C LEU A 396 -12.52 -11.14 -8.98
N LEU A 397 -11.20 -11.08 -9.10
CA LEU A 397 -10.50 -9.84 -9.40
C LEU A 397 -10.78 -9.40 -10.84
N ALA A 398 -10.75 -10.34 -11.80
CA ALA A 398 -10.96 -10.04 -13.22
C ALA A 398 -12.38 -9.56 -13.52
N THR A 399 -13.42 -10.09 -12.87
CA THR A 399 -14.82 -9.65 -13.13
C THR A 399 -15.31 -8.56 -12.19
N ARG A 400 -14.65 -8.35 -11.04
CA ARG A 400 -15.01 -7.39 -9.97
C ARG A 400 -16.54 -7.29 -9.75
N PRO A 401 -17.22 -8.37 -9.33
CA PRO A 401 -18.67 -8.36 -9.18
C PRO A 401 -19.14 -7.71 -7.87
N TRP A 402 -18.20 -7.24 -7.04
CA TRP A 402 -18.43 -6.50 -5.80
C TRP A 402 -17.40 -5.37 -5.67
N PRO A 403 -17.81 -4.09 -5.56
CA PRO A 403 -16.88 -2.96 -5.50
C PRO A 403 -15.90 -2.99 -4.33
N GLY A 404 -16.29 -3.61 -3.20
CA GLY A 404 -15.47 -3.65 -1.97
C GLY A 404 -14.18 -4.46 -2.08
N ILE A 405 -13.98 -5.26 -3.14
CA ILE A 405 -12.76 -6.04 -3.39
C ILE A 405 -11.50 -5.16 -3.33
N ARG A 406 -11.62 -3.90 -3.75
CA ARG A 406 -10.49 -2.95 -3.83
C ARG A 406 -9.97 -2.47 -2.48
N GLU A 407 -10.79 -2.52 -1.42
CA GLU A 407 -10.46 -1.88 -0.13
C GLU A 407 -9.21 -2.51 0.50
N ASP A 408 -9.06 -3.83 0.34
CA ASP A 408 -8.02 -4.61 1.00
C ASP A 408 -6.91 -5.12 0.09
N LEU A 409 -6.97 -4.84 -1.21
CA LEU A 409 -5.90 -5.19 -2.15
C LEU A 409 -4.67 -4.30 -1.92
N LEU A 410 -3.53 -4.90 -1.60
CA LEU A 410 -2.27 -4.21 -1.35
C LEU A 410 -1.28 -4.28 -2.52
N GLY A 411 -1.36 -5.35 -3.29
CA GLY A 411 -0.47 -5.55 -4.42
C GLY A 411 -0.87 -6.70 -5.33
N MET A 412 -0.21 -6.79 -6.48
CA MET A 412 -0.49 -7.75 -7.53
C MET A 412 0.78 -8.02 -8.35
N ARG A 413 0.99 -9.28 -8.74
CA ARG A 413 1.93 -9.63 -9.80
C ARG A 413 1.14 -9.96 -11.07
N LEU A 414 1.48 -9.28 -12.17
CA LEU A 414 0.72 -9.33 -13.42
C LEU A 414 1.64 -9.73 -14.58
N LEU A 415 1.20 -10.70 -15.38
CA LEU A 415 1.84 -11.08 -16.64
C LEU A 415 1.17 -10.33 -17.79
N LEU A 416 1.95 -9.49 -18.48
CA LEU A 416 1.51 -8.67 -19.61
C LEU A 416 1.52 -9.47 -20.93
N SER A 417 0.91 -8.92 -21.99
CA SER A 417 0.76 -9.61 -23.27
C SER A 417 2.06 -9.81 -24.07
N ASN A 418 3.12 -9.12 -23.68
CA ASN A 418 4.47 -9.27 -24.21
C ASN A 418 5.33 -10.29 -23.43
N GLY A 419 4.82 -10.85 -22.33
CA GLY A 419 5.55 -11.79 -21.49
C GLY A 419 6.29 -11.17 -20.30
N ASP A 420 6.25 -9.84 -20.17
CA ASP A 420 6.81 -9.16 -19.00
C ASP A 420 5.96 -9.46 -17.76
N VAL A 421 6.64 -9.59 -16.62
CA VAL A 421 6.00 -9.71 -15.32
C VAL A 421 6.25 -8.41 -14.55
N VAL A 422 5.18 -7.75 -14.14
CA VAL A 422 5.23 -6.50 -13.37
C VAL A 422 4.75 -6.70 -11.95
N GLU A 423 5.31 -5.93 -11.02
CA GLU A 423 4.98 -5.95 -9.60
C GLU A 423 4.34 -4.64 -9.18
N LEU A 424 3.05 -4.69 -8.84
CA LEU A 424 2.24 -3.53 -8.52
C LEU A 424 1.95 -3.55 -7.02
N GLY A 425 2.30 -2.48 -6.30
CA GLY A 425 2.10 -2.41 -4.85
C GLY A 425 3.02 -3.33 -4.05
N GLY A 426 2.57 -3.82 -2.89
CA GLY A 426 3.39 -4.64 -1.98
C GLY A 426 2.65 -5.17 -0.77
N LYS A 427 3.38 -5.58 0.28
CA LYS A 427 2.79 -6.04 1.54
C LYS A 427 2.65 -4.93 2.59
N VAL A 428 3.14 -3.73 2.30
CA VAL A 428 2.89 -2.54 3.13
C VAL A 428 1.41 -2.17 3.07
N VAL A 429 0.84 -1.80 4.22
CA VAL A 429 -0.59 -1.44 4.35
C VAL A 429 -0.89 -0.03 3.83
N LYS A 430 0.14 0.80 3.72
CA LYS A 430 0.11 2.17 3.20
C LYS A 430 1.18 2.33 2.11
N ASN A 431 0.80 2.86 0.95
CA ASN A 431 1.70 3.04 -0.18
C ASN A 431 1.10 4.02 -1.20
N VAL A 432 1.85 5.06 -1.54
CA VAL A 432 1.48 6.02 -2.59
C VAL A 432 2.60 6.19 -3.64
N ALA A 433 3.51 5.21 -3.73
CA ALA A 433 4.57 5.22 -4.72
C ALA A 433 4.06 4.75 -6.10
N GLY A 434 4.16 5.62 -7.10
CA GLY A 434 3.74 5.32 -8.47
C GLY A 434 2.22 5.31 -8.66
N TYR A 435 1.77 4.75 -9.78
CA TYR A 435 0.34 4.65 -10.08
C TYR A 435 -0.28 3.38 -9.51
N ASP A 436 -1.50 3.48 -8.95
CA ASP A 436 -2.23 2.30 -8.46
C ASP A 436 -2.87 1.51 -9.61
N LEU A 437 -2.00 0.78 -10.30
CA LEU A 437 -2.41 -0.15 -11.36
C LEU A 437 -3.01 -1.44 -10.80
N SER A 438 -2.75 -1.78 -9.53
CA SER A 438 -3.26 -3.01 -8.91
C SER A 438 -4.79 -3.00 -8.83
N ARG A 439 -5.36 -1.87 -8.38
CA ARG A 439 -6.82 -1.66 -8.35
C ARG A 439 -7.40 -1.37 -9.73
N PHE A 440 -6.65 -0.67 -10.60
CA PHE A 440 -7.08 -0.45 -11.98
C PHE A 440 -7.35 -1.77 -12.73
N VAL A 441 -6.53 -2.79 -12.53
CA VAL A 441 -6.68 -4.10 -13.21
C VAL A 441 -7.98 -4.83 -12.84
N LEU A 442 -8.61 -4.50 -11.71
CA LEU A 442 -9.85 -5.14 -11.29
C LEU A 442 -11.00 -4.85 -12.27
N GLY A 443 -11.77 -5.87 -12.61
CA GLY A 443 -12.83 -5.73 -13.61
C GLY A 443 -12.32 -5.68 -15.06
N SER A 444 -11.04 -5.96 -15.32
CA SER A 444 -10.48 -5.99 -16.68
C SER A 444 -10.87 -7.20 -17.52
N TRP A 445 -11.52 -8.20 -16.93
CA TRP A 445 -11.84 -9.47 -17.59
C TRP A 445 -10.63 -10.13 -18.25
N GLY A 446 -9.43 -9.95 -17.68
CA GLY A 446 -8.17 -10.49 -18.22
C GLY A 446 -7.64 -9.79 -19.47
N ARG A 447 -8.26 -8.70 -19.93
CA ARG A 447 -7.82 -7.94 -21.12
C ARG A 447 -6.57 -7.07 -20.90
N LEU A 448 -6.14 -6.92 -19.64
CA LEU A 448 -4.93 -6.19 -19.27
C LEU A 448 -3.75 -7.12 -18.91
N GLY A 449 -3.96 -8.44 -18.95
CA GLY A 449 -2.96 -9.43 -18.59
C GLY A 449 -3.50 -10.55 -17.70
N VAL A 450 -2.61 -11.45 -17.31
CA VAL A 450 -2.91 -12.56 -16.40
C VAL A 450 -2.49 -12.19 -14.98
N ILE A 451 -3.45 -12.14 -14.06
CA ILE A 451 -3.17 -11.99 -12.63
C ILE A 451 -2.47 -13.27 -12.18
N LEU A 452 -1.22 -13.19 -11.72
CA LEU A 452 -0.47 -14.35 -11.21
C LEU A 452 -0.71 -14.49 -9.70
N GLU A 453 -0.47 -13.41 -8.97
CA GLU A 453 -0.55 -13.34 -7.51
C GLU A 453 -1.25 -12.04 -7.08
N ALA A 454 -1.91 -12.06 -5.93
CA ALA A 454 -2.48 -10.88 -5.30
C ALA A 454 -2.23 -10.88 -3.80
N THR A 455 -1.98 -9.68 -3.25
CA THR A 455 -1.69 -9.46 -1.84
C THR A 455 -2.84 -8.71 -1.17
N PHE A 456 -3.31 -9.16 -0.01
CA PHE A 456 -4.44 -8.59 0.72
C PHE A 456 -4.12 -8.29 2.19
N LYS A 457 -4.82 -7.30 2.75
CA LYS A 457 -4.98 -7.16 4.21
C LYS A 457 -5.82 -8.31 4.76
N LEU A 458 -5.45 -8.78 5.96
CA LEU A 458 -6.21 -9.78 6.73
C LEU A 458 -6.94 -9.14 7.91
N TYR A 459 -7.87 -9.90 8.48
CA TYR A 459 -8.67 -9.50 9.64
C TYR A 459 -8.82 -10.64 10.64
N ALA A 460 -8.87 -10.31 11.93
CA ALA A 460 -9.03 -11.30 13.00
C ALA A 460 -10.50 -11.60 13.32
N PHE A 461 -11.40 -10.65 13.04
CA PHE A 461 -12.81 -10.71 13.40
C PHE A 461 -13.70 -11.07 12.21
N PRO A 462 -14.91 -11.59 12.46
CA PRO A 462 -15.91 -11.78 11.41
C PRO A 462 -16.13 -10.49 10.63
N LEU A 463 -16.25 -10.64 9.31
CA LEU A 463 -16.53 -9.55 8.39
C LEU A 463 -17.86 -9.83 7.71
N ASP A 464 -18.67 -8.80 7.57
CA ASP A 464 -19.83 -8.86 6.70
C ASP A 464 -19.36 -8.79 5.25
N VAL A 465 -19.51 -9.90 4.54
CA VAL A 465 -19.14 -10.03 3.12
C VAL A 465 -20.27 -10.73 2.38
N PRO A 466 -20.52 -10.39 1.11
CA PRO A 466 -21.58 -11.02 0.35
C PRO A 466 -21.36 -12.54 0.18
N HIS A 467 -22.42 -13.31 0.35
CA HIS A 467 -22.46 -14.76 0.05
C HIS A 467 -22.96 -15.05 -1.38
N SER A 468 -23.32 -14.01 -2.12
CA SER A 468 -23.67 -14.06 -3.54
C SER A 468 -23.19 -12.77 -4.20
N VAL A 469 -22.91 -12.83 -5.50
CA VAL A 469 -22.46 -11.68 -6.28
C VAL A 469 -23.10 -11.71 -7.66
N SER A 470 -23.26 -10.55 -8.29
CA SER A 470 -23.86 -10.47 -9.63
C SER A 470 -22.97 -11.15 -10.68
N THR A 471 -23.60 -11.86 -11.62
CA THR A 471 -22.94 -12.46 -12.78
C THR A 471 -23.26 -11.64 -14.04
N GLN A 472 -22.74 -10.42 -14.10
CA GLN A 472 -22.85 -9.59 -15.31
C GLN A 472 -21.82 -10.03 -16.35
N GLY A 473 -22.11 -9.75 -17.63
CA GLY A 473 -21.14 -9.91 -18.70
C GLY A 473 -20.05 -8.84 -18.68
N PRO A 474 -19.07 -8.91 -19.59
CA PRO A 474 -18.07 -7.87 -19.74
C PRO A 474 -18.74 -6.51 -20.01
N PRO A 475 -18.37 -5.45 -19.27
CA PRO A 475 -18.92 -4.12 -19.51
C PRO A 475 -18.26 -3.47 -20.72
N GLU A 476 -18.97 -2.54 -21.37
CA GLU A 476 -18.36 -1.67 -22.35
C GLU A 476 -17.36 -0.73 -21.67
N TRP A 477 -16.17 -0.60 -22.26
CA TRP A 477 -15.12 0.26 -21.73
C TRP A 477 -15.24 1.67 -22.30
N ASN A 478 -15.22 2.66 -21.40
CA ASN A 478 -15.18 4.06 -21.80
C ASN A 478 -13.89 4.38 -22.60
N ALA A 479 -13.85 5.56 -23.22
CA ALA A 479 -12.71 5.97 -24.06
C ALA A 479 -11.38 5.98 -23.29
N TRP A 480 -11.39 6.38 -22.01
CA TRP A 480 -10.19 6.47 -21.18
C TRP A 480 -9.63 5.10 -20.81
N THR A 481 -10.49 4.18 -20.40
CA THR A 481 -10.10 2.80 -20.14
C THR A 481 -9.53 2.14 -21.40
N ARG A 482 -10.10 2.43 -22.59
CA ARG A 482 -9.56 1.95 -23.87
C ARG A 482 -8.21 2.57 -24.23
N LYS A 483 -7.95 3.84 -23.90
CA LYS A 483 -6.62 4.45 -24.05
C LYS A 483 -5.61 3.71 -23.17
N VAL A 484 -5.91 3.55 -21.87
CA VAL A 484 -5.01 2.87 -20.92
C VAL A 484 -4.80 1.41 -21.30
N ARG A 485 -5.79 0.71 -21.88
CA ARG A 485 -5.62 -0.66 -22.38
C ARG A 485 -4.39 -0.81 -23.27
N ARG A 486 -4.13 0.17 -24.16
CA ARG A 486 -3.00 0.13 -25.09
C ARG A 486 -1.64 0.12 -24.39
N ALA A 487 -1.58 0.64 -23.16
CA ALA A 487 -0.37 0.59 -22.34
C ALA A 487 -0.08 -0.81 -21.77
N PHE A 488 -1.10 -1.64 -21.59
CA PHE A 488 -0.96 -3.02 -21.10
C PHE A 488 -0.87 -4.05 -22.24
N ASP A 489 -1.61 -3.79 -23.31
CA ASP A 489 -1.82 -4.70 -24.44
C ASP A 489 -1.94 -3.90 -25.75
N PRO A 490 -0.82 -3.38 -26.28
CA PRO A 490 -0.82 -2.49 -27.45
C PRO A 490 -1.41 -3.15 -28.69
N ASP A 491 -1.23 -4.45 -28.83
CA ASP A 491 -1.69 -5.24 -29.97
C ASP A 491 -3.07 -5.88 -29.76
N GLY A 492 -3.72 -5.63 -28.61
CA GLY A 492 -5.05 -6.16 -28.33
C GLY A 492 -5.13 -7.69 -28.23
N ARG A 493 -4.03 -8.35 -27.84
CA ARG A 493 -3.88 -9.81 -27.83
C ARG A 493 -4.55 -10.49 -26.64
N MET A 494 -4.74 -9.79 -25.52
CA MET A 494 -5.32 -10.39 -24.31
C MET A 494 -6.84 -10.36 -24.37
N ASN A 495 -7.45 -11.55 -24.43
CA ASN A 495 -8.88 -11.77 -24.60
C ASN A 495 -9.49 -10.87 -25.70
N PRO A 496 -9.08 -11.04 -26.97
CA PRO A 496 -9.64 -10.24 -28.06
C PRO A 496 -11.13 -10.55 -28.20
N ARG A 497 -11.91 -9.51 -28.55
CA ARG A 497 -13.36 -9.58 -28.84
C ARG A 497 -14.30 -9.83 -27.65
N LEU A 498 -13.83 -9.67 -26.40
CA LEU A 498 -14.70 -9.45 -25.24
C LEU A 498 -15.32 -8.05 -25.26
#